data_AF-A0A166XVQ0-F1
#
_entry.id   AF-A0A166XVQ0-F1
#
_cell.length_a   1.000
_cell.length_b   1.000
_cell.length_c   1.000
_cell.angle_alpha   90.00
_cell.angle_beta   90.00
_cell.angle_gamma   90.00
#
_symmetry.space_group_name_H-M   'P 1'
#
loop_
_entity.id
_entity.type
_entity.pdbx_description
1 polymer ?
#
loop_
_entity_poly.entity_id
_entity_poly.type
_entity_poly.pdbx_seq_one_letter_code
_entity_poly.pdbx_strand_id
1 'polypeptide(L)' 'MTWFKNKKKCQTCKVLEVNIVHDKRLCNTLVCHQAHLLITYCYGHDVCSNTVLYDESFYARFKASKQSHILADDKTIWHL' A
#
# COMPACT_ATOMS: atom_id res chain seq x y z
N MET A 1 8.70 -6.94 -10.38
CA MET A 1 7.81 -7.54 -9.39
C MET A 1 7.81 -6.66 -8.14
N THR A 2 6.66 -6.30 -7.61
CA THR A 2 6.55 -5.45 -6.41
C THR A 2 6.32 -6.32 -5.18
N TRP A 3 7.09 -6.08 -4.13
CA TRP A 3 7.10 -6.91 -2.92
C TRP A 3 6.68 -6.09 -1.71
N PHE A 4 5.73 -6.61 -0.93
CA PHE A 4 5.15 -5.97 0.24
C PHE A 4 5.51 -6.76 1.50
N LYS A 5 6.24 -6.15 2.43
CA LYS A 5 6.50 -6.75 3.74
C LYS A 5 5.58 -6.11 4.78
N ASN A 6 4.72 -6.92 5.40
CA ASN A 6 3.88 -6.48 6.51
C ASN A 6 4.65 -6.69 7.84
N LYS A 7 4.81 -5.65 8.66
CA LYS A 7 5.49 -5.75 9.97
C LYS A 7 4.82 -6.77 10.92
N LYS A 8 3.49 -6.92 10.88
CA LYS A 8 2.75 -7.89 11.72
C LYS A 8 2.93 -9.33 11.26
N LYS A 9 3.14 -9.56 9.96
CA LYS A 9 3.23 -10.91 9.37
C LYS A 9 4.66 -11.35 9.00
N CYS A 10 5.66 -10.47 9.20
CA CYS A 10 7.11 -10.67 9.02
C CYS A 10 7.61 -11.29 7.69
N GLN A 11 6.75 -11.51 6.70
CA GLN A 11 7.14 -12.08 5.40
C GLN A 11 6.95 -11.09 4.26
N THR A 12 7.77 -11.28 3.22
CA THR A 12 7.68 -10.57 1.96
C THR A 12 6.60 -11.20 1.08
N CYS A 13 5.62 -10.42 0.68
CA CYS A 13 4.43 -10.84 -0.07
C CYS A 13 4.46 -10.29 -1.49
N LYS A 14 3.93 -11.04 -2.46
CA LYS A 14 3.77 -10.54 -3.83
C LYS A 14 2.57 -9.60 -3.88
N VAL A 15 2.78 -8.37 -4.33
CA VAL A 15 1.69 -7.42 -4.59
C VAL A 15 0.97 -7.83 -5.88
N LEU A 16 -0.35 -7.94 -5.80
CA LEU A 16 -1.23 -8.26 -6.92
C LEU A 16 -1.83 -6.99 -7.52
N GLU A 17 -2.28 -6.08 -6.65
CA GLU A 17 -3.04 -4.90 -7.06
C GLU A 17 -2.80 -3.75 -6.07
N VAL A 18 -2.80 -2.52 -6.57
CA VAL A 18 -2.71 -1.30 -5.76
C VAL A 18 -3.76 -0.31 -6.28
N ASN A 19 -4.70 0.06 -5.43
CA ASN A 19 -5.78 0.98 -5.74
C ASN A 19 -5.73 2.22 -4.85
N ILE A 20 -5.98 3.40 -5.41
CA ILE A 20 -6.21 4.61 -4.62
C ILE A 20 -7.63 4.53 -4.05
N VAL A 21 -7.74 4.69 -2.73
CA VAL A 21 -9.01 4.75 -2.02
C VAL A 21 -9.15 6.12 -1.37
N HIS A 22 -10.27 6.76 -1.65
CA HIS A 22 -10.68 7.97 -0.96
C HIS A 22 -11.65 7.61 0.15
N ASP A 23 -11.20 7.69 1.40
CA ASP A 23 -12.08 7.49 2.53
C ASP A 23 -12.93 8.75 2.74
N LYS A 24 -14.17 8.71 2.24
CA LYS A 24 -15.15 9.78 2.41
C LYS A 24 -15.55 10.01 3.88
N ARG A 25 -15.26 9.06 4.79
CA ARG A 25 -15.55 9.20 6.24
C ARG A 25 -14.49 10.04 6.96
N LEU A 26 -13.34 10.27 6.35
CA LEU A 26 -12.28 11.16 6.84
C LEU A 26 -12.42 12.59 6.29
N CYS A 27 -13.53 12.93 5.63
CA CYS A 27 -13.86 14.30 5.21
C CYS A 27 -14.22 15.17 6.42
N ASN A 28 -13.25 15.38 7.30
CA ASN A 28 -13.27 16.48 8.25
C ASN A 28 -12.78 17.72 7.50
N THR A 29 -13.56 18.79 7.47
CA THR A 29 -13.34 20.01 6.66
C THR A 29 -12.03 20.74 7.00
N LEU A 30 -11.35 20.35 8.08
CA LEU A 30 -10.08 20.89 8.57
C LEU A 30 -8.87 19.97 8.32
N VAL A 31 -9.09 18.74 7.86
CA VAL A 31 -8.01 17.77 7.59
C VAL A 31 -8.02 17.45 6.11
N CYS A 32 -7.03 17.98 5.41
CA CYS A 32 -6.84 17.77 3.98
C CYS A 32 -6.91 16.28 3.65
N HIS A 33 -7.74 15.93 2.66
CA HIS A 33 -8.06 14.59 2.18
C HIS A 33 -6.83 13.65 2.14
N GLN A 34 -6.64 12.83 3.18
CA GLN A 34 -5.61 11.80 3.14
C GLN A 34 -6.11 10.66 2.25
N ALA A 35 -5.67 10.67 0.98
CA ALA A 35 -5.82 9.51 0.12
C ALA A 35 -5.07 8.32 0.76
N HIS A 36 -5.63 7.13 0.58
CA HIS A 36 -5.00 5.89 1.01
C HIS A 36 -4.74 5.01 -0.20
N LEU A 37 -3.81 4.08 -0.07
CA LEU A 37 -3.61 2.99 -1.01
C LEU A 37 -4.12 1.70 -0.39
N LEU A 38 -4.98 0.99 -1.12
CA LEU A 38 -5.34 -0.38 -0.81
C LEU A 38 -4.38 -1.29 -1.59
N ILE A 39 -3.52 -1.98 -0.86
CA ILE A 39 -2.53 -2.91 -1.41
C ILE A 39 -3.07 -4.32 -1.21
N THR A 40 -3.37 -5.01 -2.31
CA THR A 40 -3.77 -6.42 -2.32
C THR A 40 -2.55 -7.29 -2.60
N TYR A 41 -2.31 -8.30 -1.77
CA TYR A 41 -1.12 -9.15 -1.83
C TYR A 41 -1.40 -10.60 -1.43
N CYS A 42 -0.59 -11.52 -1.93
CA CYS A 42 -0.61 -12.93 -1.52
C CYS A 42 0.28 -13.16 -0.29
N TYR A 43 -0.29 -13.71 0.77
CA TYR A 43 0.42 -14.21 1.95
C TYR A 43 0.21 -15.73 2.05
N GLY A 44 1.20 -16.52 1.62
CA GLY A 44 1.04 -17.96 1.49
C GLY A 44 -0.06 -18.30 0.46
N HIS A 45 -1.12 -18.96 0.91
CA HIS A 45 -2.29 -19.31 0.09
C HIS A 45 -3.44 -18.29 0.19
N ASP A 46 -3.31 -17.29 1.06
CA ASP A 46 -4.37 -16.31 1.31
C ASP A 46 -4.15 -15.01 0.53
N VAL A 47 -5.24 -14.46 0.00
CA VAL A 47 -5.26 -13.10 -0.54
C VAL A 47 -5.61 -12.15 0.61
N CYS A 48 -4.71 -11.21 0.89
CA CYS A 48 -4.86 -10.20 1.93
C CYS A 48 -4.89 -8.81 1.29
N SER A 49 -5.48 -7.85 2.00
CA SER A 49 -5.44 -6.45 1.60
C SER A 49 -5.15 -5.56 2.80
N ASN A 50 -4.24 -4.59 2.64
CA ASN A 50 -3.95 -3.59 3.65
C ASN A 50 -4.16 -2.18 3.09
N THR A 51 -4.77 -1.32 3.90
CA THR A 51 -4.86 0.11 3.64
C THR A 51 -3.66 0.80 4.25
N VAL A 52 -2.96 1.61 3.46
CA VAL A 52 -1.79 2.40 3.88
C VAL A 52 -1.95 3.84 3.41
N LEU A 53 -1.22 4.78 4.01
CA LEU A 53 -1.23 6.16 3.53
C LEU A 53 -0.74 6.25 2.08
N TYR A 54 -1.31 7.18 1.31
CA TYR A 54 -0.90 7.40 -0.06
C TYR A 54 0.55 7.88 -0.15
N ASP A 55 1.34 7.14 -0.91
CA ASP A 55 2.71 7.49 -1.28
C ASP A 55 2.78 7.64 -2.80
N GLU A 56 3.00 8.87 -3.25
CA GLU A 56 3.04 9.21 -4.67
C GLU A 56 4.19 8.50 -5.40
N SER A 57 5.36 8.40 -4.77
CA SER A 57 6.54 7.77 -5.37
C SER A 57 6.31 6.28 -5.61
N PHE A 58 5.69 5.59 -4.66
CA PHE A 58 5.34 4.18 -4.76
C PHE A 58 4.29 3.98 -5.85
N TYR A 59 3.22 4.77 -5.82
CA TYR A 59 2.13 4.63 -6.78
C TYR A 59 2.60 4.89 -8.22
N ALA A 60 3.42 5.92 -8.44
CA ALA A 60 4.01 6.21 -9.74
C ALA A 60 4.93 5.07 -10.23
N ARG A 61 5.76 4.49 -9.35
CA ARG A 61 6.61 3.33 -9.68
C ARG A 61 5.79 2.10 -10.03
N PHE A 62 4.73 1.82 -9.27
CA PHE A 62 3.81 0.72 -9.53
C PHE A 62 3.11 0.88 -10.88
N LYS A 63 2.55 2.06 -11.18
CA LYS A 63 1.93 2.39 -12.47
C LYS A 63 2.89 2.23 -13.65
N ALA A 64 4.16 2.61 -13.46
CA ALA A 64 5.19 2.45 -14.47
C ALA A 64 5.66 0.98 -14.64
N SER A 65 5.03 0.01 -13.97
CA SER A 65 5.44 -1.41 -13.94
C SER A 65 6.89 -1.61 -13.50
N LYS A 66 7.46 -0.63 -12.77
CA LYS A 66 8.82 -0.73 -12.22
C LYS A 66 8.77 -1.63 -11.00
N GLN A 67 9.78 -2.48 -10.86
CA GLN A 67 9.92 -3.32 -9.67
C GLN A 67 10.19 -2.42 -8.46
N SER A 68 9.50 -2.66 -7.35
CA SER A 68 9.71 -1.92 -6.11
C SER A 68 9.57 -2.84 -4.91
N HIS A 69 10.54 -2.81 -4.01
CA HIS A 69 10.44 -3.48 -2.72
C HIS A 69 9.97 -2.45 -1.69
N ILE A 70 8.84 -2.72 -1.06
CA ILE A 70 8.29 -1.85 -0.03
C ILE A 70 8.04 -2.61 1.26
N LEU A 71 8.39 -1.98 2.37
CA LEU A 71 7.95 -2.34 3.71
C LEU A 71 6.87 -1.35 4.09
N ALA A 72 5.68 -1.81 4.42
CA ALA A 72 4.59 -0.92 4.76
C ALA A 72 3.94 -1.34 6.08
N ASP A 73 3.62 -0.33 6.89
CA ASP A 73 2.79 -0.45 8.07
C ASP A 73 1.54 0.42 7.90
N ASP A 74 0.65 0.40 8.89
CA ASP A 74 -0.64 1.11 8.85
C ASP A 74 -0.47 2.64 8.66
N LYS A 75 0.76 3.19 8.78
CA LYS A 75 1.04 4.63 8.72
C LYS A 75 2.13 5.04 7.74
N THR A 76 2.99 4.14 7.27
CA THR A 76 4.15 4.54 6.47
C THR A 76 4.58 3.44 5.50
N ILE A 77 4.94 3.85 4.28
CA ILE A 77 5.61 3.02 3.29
C ILE A 77 7.11 3.38 3.31
N TRP A 78 7.94 2.35 3.41
CA TRP A 78 9.39 2.43 3.35
C TRP A 78 9.84 1.79 2.04
N HIS A 79 10.54 2.56 1.22
CA HIS A 79 11.16 2.08 -0.02
C HIS A 79 12.49 1.43 0.35
N LEU A 80 12.63 0.13 0.09
CA LEU A 80 13.86 -0.65 0.35
C LEU A 80 14.78 -0.67 -0.86
#